data_AF-A0A0F9KM70-F1
#
_entry.id   AF-A0A0F9KM70-F1
#
_cell.length_a   1.000
_cell.length_b   1.000
_cell.length_c   1.000
_cell.angle_alpha   90.00
_cell.angle_beta   90.00
_cell.angle_gamma   90.00
#
_symmetry.space_group_name_H-M   'P 1'
#
loop_
_entity.id
_entity.type
_entity.pdbx_description
1 polymer ?
#
loop_
_entity_poly.entity_id
_entity_poly.type
_entity_poly.pdbx_seq_one_letter_code
_entity_poly.pdbx_strand_id
1 'polypeptide(L)'
;MARHSAGVLTTAGTSVRPMMSLFAVAATGGKLIEVGCFNTTATAVAVFLTRLTAAGTPGAGLTESNHDPAVTSRMTAFTTHTGDATLGDDLGYRAVLGAAVGSGVIWTMSGGGIIIPVGTANGIGLILENGTGQACQAWFVWDE
;
A
#
# COMPACT_ATOMS: atom_id res chain seq x y z
N MET A 1 12.12 16.29 -5.04
CA MET A 1 11.10 15.23 -4.97
C MET A 1 10.21 15.59 -3.80
N ALA A 2 8.95 15.92 -4.06
CA ALA A 2 7.98 16.29 -3.04
C ALA A 2 7.48 15.03 -2.34
N ARG A 3 7.16 15.14 -1.05
CA ARG A 3 6.72 14.02 -0.24
C ARG A 3 5.22 14.03 -0.06
N HIS A 4 4.62 12.87 -0.19
CA HIS A 4 3.19 12.65 -0.08
C HIS A 4 2.91 11.45 0.81
N SER A 5 1.73 11.45 1.41
CA SER A 5 1.26 10.30 2.20
C SER A 5 -0.25 10.17 2.13
N ALA A 6 -0.74 8.95 2.22
CA ALA A 6 -2.16 8.65 2.35
C ALA A 6 -2.32 7.46 3.27
N GLY A 7 -3.36 7.46 4.09
CA GLY A 7 -3.67 6.39 5.02
C GLY A 7 -5.17 6.20 5.17
N VAL A 8 -5.56 4.99 5.54
CA VAL A 8 -6.97 4.59 5.68
C VAL A 8 -7.10 3.42 6.64
N LEU A 9 -8.29 3.27 7.23
CA LEU A 9 -8.73 1.99 7.77
C LEU A 9 -9.20 1.10 6.61
N THR A 10 -8.44 0.06 6.30
CA THR A 10 -8.75 -0.87 5.22
C THR A 10 -9.95 -1.74 5.60
N THR A 11 -10.59 -2.37 4.62
CA THR A 11 -11.43 -3.54 4.84
C THR A 11 -10.60 -4.81 4.61
N ALA A 12 -11.26 -5.98 4.59
CA ALA A 12 -10.60 -7.27 4.44
C ALA A 12 -10.03 -7.45 3.02
N GLY A 13 -8.70 -7.43 2.89
CA GLY A 13 -8.01 -7.90 1.68
C GLY A 13 -7.99 -9.43 1.57
N THR A 14 -7.35 -9.92 0.53
CA THR A 14 -7.08 -11.36 0.32
C THR A 14 -5.64 -11.53 -0.18
N SER A 15 -5.25 -12.78 -0.47
CA SER A 15 -3.95 -13.09 -1.07
C SER A 15 -3.72 -12.48 -2.45
N VAL A 16 -4.75 -11.93 -3.09
CA VAL A 16 -4.69 -11.26 -4.41
C VAL A 16 -5.45 -9.94 -4.49
N ARG A 17 -6.20 -9.57 -3.43
CA ARG A 17 -6.87 -8.27 -3.30
C ARG A 17 -6.10 -7.41 -2.31
N PRO A 18 -5.37 -6.39 -2.78
CA PRO A 18 -4.67 -5.48 -1.90
C PRO A 18 -5.59 -4.86 -0.85
N MET A 19 -5.13 -4.86 0.40
CA MET A 19 -5.76 -4.10 1.49
C MET A 19 -5.66 -2.60 1.22
N MET A 20 -4.55 -2.18 0.62
CA MET A 20 -4.28 -0.83 0.16
C MET A 20 -3.31 -0.91 -1.02
N SER A 21 -3.39 0.01 -1.96
CA SER A 21 -2.44 0.09 -3.08
C SER A 21 -2.05 1.52 -3.42
N LEU A 22 -0.88 1.70 -3.99
CA LEU A 22 -0.40 2.96 -4.55
C LEU A 22 -0.08 2.75 -6.03
N PHE A 23 -0.75 3.48 -6.93
CA PHE A 23 -0.53 3.37 -8.38
C PHE A 23 0.12 4.62 -8.95
N ALA A 24 1.04 4.39 -9.88
CA ALA A 24 1.59 5.42 -10.75
C ALA A 24 0.57 5.86 -11.81
N VAL A 25 0.90 6.95 -12.51
CA VAL A 25 0.15 7.41 -13.69
C VAL A 25 0.98 7.26 -14.95
N ALA A 26 0.36 7.41 -16.12
CA ALA A 26 1.03 7.18 -17.41
C ALA A 26 2.34 7.98 -17.59
N ALA A 27 2.40 9.20 -17.03
CA ALA A 27 3.53 10.11 -17.20
C ALA A 27 4.40 10.28 -15.94
N THR A 28 4.01 9.71 -14.81
CA THR A 28 4.69 9.93 -13.52
C THR A 28 4.65 8.67 -12.67
N GLY A 29 5.84 8.26 -12.25
CA GLY A 29 6.05 7.27 -11.21
C GLY A 29 6.66 7.97 -10.00
N GLY A 30 7.01 7.19 -9.01
CA GLY A 30 7.50 7.73 -7.75
C GLY A 30 8.29 6.68 -6.99
N LYS A 31 8.47 6.94 -5.70
CA LYS A 31 9.39 6.16 -4.90
C LYS A 31 8.81 5.96 -3.51
N LEU A 32 8.47 4.72 -3.19
CA LEU A 32 7.91 4.36 -1.89
C LEU A 32 9.00 4.47 -0.81
N ILE A 33 8.72 5.23 0.24
CA ILE A 33 9.64 5.53 1.33
C ILE A 33 9.26 4.77 2.59
N GLU A 34 7.97 4.69 2.89
CA GLU A 34 7.48 4.06 4.10
C GLU A 34 6.13 3.40 3.85
N VAL A 35 5.91 2.28 4.53
CA VAL A 35 4.60 1.64 4.63
C VAL A 35 4.36 1.26 6.09
N GLY A 36 3.21 1.66 6.63
CA GLY A 36 2.75 1.17 7.93
C GLY A 36 1.50 0.32 7.81
N CYS A 37 1.40 -0.69 8.67
CA CYS A 37 0.22 -1.54 8.78
C CYS A 37 0.04 -1.98 10.24
N PHE A 38 -1.10 -1.62 10.83
CA PHE A 38 -1.46 -1.94 12.21
C PHE A 38 -2.76 -2.75 12.22
N ASN A 39 -2.69 -3.88 12.92
CA ASN A 39 -3.84 -4.73 13.16
C ASN A 39 -4.85 -4.02 14.07
N THR A 40 -6.12 -3.99 13.67
CA THR A 40 -7.19 -3.38 14.46
C THR A 40 -8.07 -4.41 15.17
N THR A 41 -7.76 -5.71 15.06
CA THR A 41 -8.57 -6.76 15.70
C THR A 41 -7.71 -7.72 16.53
N ALA A 42 -8.38 -8.57 17.32
CA ALA A 42 -7.74 -9.59 18.14
C ALA A 42 -7.45 -10.88 17.35
N THR A 43 -7.03 -10.77 16.08
CA THR A 43 -6.73 -11.92 15.20
C THR A 43 -5.40 -11.74 14.52
N ALA A 44 -4.53 -12.76 14.49
CA ALA A 44 -3.24 -12.65 13.81
C ALA A 44 -3.41 -12.54 12.28
N VAL A 45 -2.50 -11.82 11.63
CA VAL A 45 -2.51 -11.56 10.18
C VAL A 45 -1.08 -11.54 9.65
N ALA A 46 -0.85 -12.15 8.49
CA ALA A 46 0.39 -12.03 7.73
C ALA A 46 0.21 -11.06 6.56
N VAL A 47 1.09 -10.07 6.45
CA VAL A 47 1.09 -9.05 5.40
C VAL A 47 2.41 -8.99 4.67
N PHE A 48 2.37 -8.66 3.38
CA PHE A 48 3.57 -8.42 2.59
C PHE A 48 3.36 -7.35 1.52
N LEU A 49 4.47 -6.86 0.97
CA LEU A 49 4.49 -5.91 -0.15
C LEU A 49 4.86 -6.59 -1.45
N THR A 50 4.12 -6.25 -2.51
CA THR A 50 4.40 -6.73 -3.87
C THR A 50 4.19 -5.63 -4.90
N ARG A 51 4.84 -5.77 -6.05
CA ARG A 51 4.48 -4.98 -7.24
C ARG A 51 3.16 -5.47 -7.81
N LEU A 52 2.41 -4.55 -8.42
CA LEU A 52 1.20 -4.87 -9.17
C LEU A 52 1.48 -4.66 -10.66
N THR A 53 1.06 -5.62 -11.48
CA THR A 53 1.19 -5.59 -12.95
C THR A 53 -0.15 -5.38 -13.65
N ALA A 54 -1.26 -5.52 -12.92
CA ALA A 54 -2.58 -5.07 -13.31
C ALA A 54 -3.36 -4.62 -12.07
N ALA A 55 -4.13 -3.54 -12.20
CA ALA A 55 -4.75 -2.90 -11.05
C ALA A 55 -5.93 -3.69 -10.45
N GLY A 56 -6.55 -4.61 -11.19
CA GLY A 56 -7.79 -5.24 -10.77
C GLY A 56 -8.93 -4.23 -10.66
N THR A 57 -9.66 -4.27 -9.55
CA THR A 57 -10.67 -3.24 -9.22
C THR A 57 -10.27 -2.56 -7.90
N PRO A 58 -9.47 -1.48 -7.97
CA PRO A 58 -9.13 -0.68 -6.79
C PRO A 58 -10.38 -0.17 -6.06
N GLY A 59 -10.25 0.06 -4.76
CA GLY A 59 -11.29 0.72 -3.98
C GLY A 59 -11.43 2.21 -4.34
N ALA A 60 -12.08 2.98 -3.47
CA ALA A 60 -12.09 4.43 -3.60
C ALA A 60 -10.65 5.01 -3.53
N GLY A 61 -10.39 6.01 -4.38
CA GLY A 61 -9.19 6.84 -4.26
C GLY A 61 -9.19 7.57 -2.93
N LEU A 62 -8.03 7.65 -2.29
CA LEU A 62 -7.81 8.40 -1.07
C LEU A 62 -7.40 9.83 -1.42
N THR A 63 -7.58 10.75 -0.47
CA THR A 63 -7.02 12.09 -0.61
C THR A 63 -5.58 12.09 -0.11
N GLU A 64 -4.64 12.39 -0.99
CA GLU A 64 -3.23 12.48 -0.65
C GLU A 64 -2.94 13.73 0.19
N SER A 65 -2.19 13.53 1.28
CA SER A 65 -1.61 14.62 2.06
C SER A 65 -0.28 15.03 1.42
N ASN A 66 -0.24 16.25 0.88
CA ASN A 66 0.96 16.85 0.33
C ASN A 66 1.77 17.49 1.46
N HIS A 67 2.98 17.00 1.72
CA HIS A 67 3.82 17.54 2.81
C HIS A 67 4.33 18.94 2.46
N ASP A 68 4.48 19.22 1.16
CA ASP A 68 4.53 20.58 0.62
C ASP A 68 3.17 20.89 -0.05
N PRO A 69 2.34 21.79 0.50
CA PRO A 69 1.01 22.09 -0.05
C PRO A 69 1.05 22.74 -1.44
N ALA A 70 2.20 23.22 -1.90
CA ALA A 70 2.36 23.80 -3.23
C ALA A 70 2.49 22.74 -4.34
N VAL A 71 2.74 21.48 -3.98
CA VAL A 71 2.95 20.38 -4.93
C VAL A 71 1.90 19.31 -4.70
N THR A 72 1.07 19.06 -5.72
CA THR A 72 0.04 18.02 -5.67
C THR A 72 0.59 16.67 -6.13
N SER A 73 0.31 15.61 -5.37
CA SER A 73 0.58 14.22 -5.79
C SER A 73 -0.07 13.91 -7.14
N ARG A 74 0.66 13.23 -8.03
CA ARG A 74 0.11 12.70 -9.29
C ARG A 74 -0.23 11.22 -9.17
N MET A 75 0.43 10.49 -8.27
CA MET A 75 0.07 9.11 -7.95
C MET A 75 -1.13 9.08 -7.02
N THR A 76 -1.85 7.96 -7.03
CA THR A 76 -3.07 7.80 -6.25
C THR A 76 -2.98 6.59 -5.35
N ALA A 77 -3.27 6.80 -4.06
CA ALA A 77 -3.47 5.71 -3.12
C ALA A 77 -4.94 5.28 -3.12
N PHE A 78 -5.19 3.98 -3.07
CA PHE A 78 -6.54 3.42 -3.06
C PHE A 78 -6.74 2.56 -1.82
N THR A 79 -7.95 2.63 -1.27
CA THR A 79 -8.39 1.68 -0.24
C THR A 79 -8.61 0.29 -0.85
N THR A 80 -9.06 -0.63 -0.01
CA THR A 80 -9.17 -2.06 -0.27
C THR A 80 -9.87 -2.37 -1.59
N HIS A 81 -9.23 -3.27 -2.35
CA HIS A 81 -9.70 -3.70 -3.66
C HIS A 81 -10.94 -4.57 -3.55
N THR A 82 -11.83 -4.42 -4.53
CA THR A 82 -13.04 -5.26 -4.65
C THR A 82 -12.90 -6.38 -5.67
N GLY A 83 -11.93 -6.25 -6.58
CA GLY A 83 -11.57 -7.24 -7.59
C GLY A 83 -10.08 -7.59 -7.51
N ASP A 84 -9.73 -8.80 -7.96
CA ASP A 84 -8.37 -9.31 -7.85
C ASP A 84 -7.40 -8.51 -8.73
N ALA A 85 -6.25 -8.16 -8.16
CA ALA A 85 -5.14 -7.56 -8.89
C ALA A 85 -4.19 -8.66 -9.42
N THR A 86 -3.35 -8.32 -10.39
CA THR A 86 -2.24 -9.22 -10.77
C THR A 86 -1.00 -8.85 -9.98
N LEU A 87 -0.55 -9.78 -9.14
CA LEU A 87 0.68 -9.63 -8.37
C LEU A 87 1.89 -9.90 -9.26
N GLY A 88 2.90 -9.04 -9.17
CA GLY A 88 4.19 -9.20 -9.81
C GLY A 88 5.24 -9.64 -8.79
N ASP A 89 6.38 -8.95 -8.76
CA ASP A 89 7.50 -9.29 -7.89
C ASP A 89 7.14 -9.12 -6.40
N ASP A 90 7.42 -10.14 -5.58
CA ASP A 90 7.47 -10.01 -4.12
C ASP A 90 8.69 -9.16 -3.75
N LEU A 91 8.46 -8.10 -2.97
CA LEU A 91 9.50 -7.15 -2.58
C LEU A 91 10.30 -7.60 -1.34
N GLY A 92 9.93 -8.73 -0.73
CA GLY A 92 10.62 -9.31 0.44
C GLY A 92 10.26 -8.64 1.77
N TYR A 93 9.39 -7.63 1.76
CA TYR A 93 8.87 -6.99 2.99
C TYR A 93 7.66 -7.76 3.49
N ARG A 94 7.83 -8.46 4.62
CA ARG A 94 6.81 -9.33 5.19
C ARG A 94 6.80 -9.27 6.71
N ALA A 95 5.62 -9.39 7.30
CA ALA A 95 5.45 -9.42 8.74
C ALA A 95 4.23 -10.24 9.14
N VAL A 96 4.34 -10.95 10.26
CA VAL A 96 3.20 -11.55 10.97
C VAL A 96 2.86 -10.64 12.14
N LEU A 97 1.66 -10.07 12.13
CA LEU A 97 1.15 -9.23 13.20
C LEU A 97 0.41 -10.12 14.20
N GLY A 98 0.71 -9.93 15.48
CA GLY A 98 0.09 -10.68 16.57
C GLY A 98 -1.43 -10.43 16.66
N ALA A 99 -2.12 -11.34 17.36
CA ALA A 99 -3.54 -11.24 17.69
C ALA A 99 -3.80 -10.20 18.79
N ALA A 100 -3.33 -8.97 18.57
CA ALA A 100 -3.46 -7.85 19.49
C ALA A 100 -3.73 -6.58 18.69
N VAL A 101 -4.74 -5.82 19.14
CA VAL A 101 -5.02 -4.49 18.60
C VAL A 101 -3.79 -3.61 18.80
N GLY A 102 -3.33 -2.97 17.73
CA GLY A 102 -2.12 -2.16 17.73
C GLY A 102 -0.83 -2.94 17.47
N SER A 103 -0.88 -4.27 17.28
CA SER A 103 0.25 -4.99 16.70
C SER A 103 0.45 -4.52 15.26
N GLY A 104 1.64 -4.05 14.92
CA GLY A 104 1.89 -3.47 13.61
C GLY A 104 3.32 -3.61 13.15
N VAL A 105 3.52 -3.23 11.89
CA VAL A 105 4.83 -3.12 11.26
C VAL A 105 4.89 -1.77 10.56
N ILE A 106 6.07 -1.14 10.62
CA ILE A 106 6.43 0.00 9.79
C ILE A 106 7.69 -0.39 9.04
N TRP A 107 7.59 -0.49 7.72
CA TRP A 107 8.73 -0.71 6.85
C TRP A 107 9.22 0.63 6.33
N THR A 108 10.47 0.96 6.64
CA THR A 108 11.19 2.10 6.06
C THR A 108 12.14 1.60 4.98
N MET A 109 12.03 2.18 3.79
CA MET A 109 12.76 1.72 2.62
C MET A 109 14.15 2.35 2.60
N SER A 110 15.17 1.57 2.95
CA SER A 110 16.57 2.02 2.93
C SER A 110 17.06 2.34 1.51
N GLY A 111 18.18 3.07 1.38
CA GLY A 111 18.87 3.21 0.09
C GLY A 111 18.15 4.05 -0.97
N GLY A 112 17.17 4.85 -0.57
CA GLY A 112 16.47 5.77 -1.45
C GLY A 112 15.01 5.42 -1.67
N GLY A 113 14.54 4.20 -1.40
CA GLY A 113 13.14 3.81 -1.57
C GLY A 113 12.88 2.82 -2.70
N ILE A 114 11.67 2.28 -2.78
CA ILE A 114 11.27 1.34 -3.84
C ILE A 114 10.70 2.13 -5.03
N ILE A 115 11.35 2.03 -6.19
CA ILE A 115 10.91 2.71 -7.41
C ILE A 115 9.61 2.10 -7.91
N ILE A 116 8.61 2.94 -8.16
CA ILE A 116 7.36 2.62 -8.85
C ILE A 116 7.45 3.25 -10.24
N PRO A 117 7.61 2.44 -11.31
CA PRO A 117 7.77 2.96 -12.66
C PRO A 117 6.48 3.64 -13.14
N VAL A 118 6.61 4.56 -14.11
CA VAL A 118 5.47 5.17 -14.80
C VAL A 118 4.55 4.11 -15.41
N GLY A 119 3.25 4.37 -15.46
CA GLY A 119 2.25 3.46 -16.04
C GLY A 119 1.08 3.24 -15.10
N THR A 120 -0.14 3.33 -15.62
CA THR A 120 -1.37 3.28 -14.81
C THR A 120 -1.64 1.93 -14.15
N ALA A 121 -1.01 0.85 -14.66
CA ALA A 121 -1.08 -0.48 -14.05
C ALA A 121 0.04 -0.74 -13.03
N ASN A 122 1.06 0.13 -12.98
CA ASN A 122 2.23 -0.07 -12.14
C ASN A 122 1.98 0.48 -10.75
N GLY A 123 2.09 -0.38 -9.74
CA GLY A 123 1.85 0.04 -8.36
C GLY A 123 2.47 -0.89 -7.34
N ILE A 124 2.27 -0.55 -6.08
CA ILE A 124 2.59 -1.39 -4.93
C ILE A 124 1.29 -1.78 -4.23
N GLY A 125 1.17 -3.05 -3.90
CA GLY A 125 0.07 -3.58 -3.09
C GLY A 125 0.57 -3.98 -1.70
N LEU A 126 -0.19 -3.59 -0.68
CA LEU A 126 -0.13 -4.19 0.65
C LEU A 126 -1.13 -5.36 0.68
N ILE A 127 -0.61 -6.59 0.71
CA ILE A 127 -1.41 -7.81 0.57
C ILE A 127 -1.59 -8.50 1.92
N LEU A 128 -2.77 -9.08 2.12
CA LEU A 128 -3.01 -10.05 3.16
C LEU A 128 -2.58 -11.42 2.66
N GLU A 129 -1.42 -11.92 3.09
CA GLU A 129 -0.96 -13.25 2.67
C GLU A 129 -1.82 -14.35 3.27
N ASN A 130 -2.05 -14.27 4.58
CA ASN A 130 -2.69 -15.32 5.37
C ASN A 130 -3.30 -14.72 6.64
N GLY A 131 -4.25 -15.45 7.23
CA GLY A 131 -5.04 -15.04 8.38
C GLY A 131 -6.48 -14.68 7.99
N THR A 132 -7.30 -14.37 9.00
CA THR A 132 -8.67 -13.91 8.77
C THR A 132 -8.63 -12.53 8.12
N GLY A 133 -9.35 -12.36 7.02
CA GLY A 133 -9.53 -11.05 6.38
C GLY A 133 -10.07 -10.03 7.37
N GLN A 134 -9.25 -9.05 7.71
CA GLN A 134 -9.56 -8.07 8.75
C GLN A 134 -9.12 -6.67 8.33
N ALA A 135 -9.80 -5.68 8.91
CA ALA A 135 -9.42 -4.29 8.77
C ALA A 135 -8.04 -4.05 9.39
N CYS A 136 -7.23 -3.23 8.73
CA CYS A 136 -5.94 -2.77 9.22
C CYS A 136 -5.88 -1.24 9.06
N GLN A 137 -5.25 -0.55 10.00
CA GLN A 137 -4.84 0.84 9.78
C GLN A 137 -3.57 0.81 8.94
N ALA A 138 -3.63 1.31 7.71
CA ALA A 138 -2.51 1.28 6.78
C ALA A 138 -2.22 2.66 6.21
N TRP A 139 -0.96 2.90 5.87
CA TRP A 139 -0.54 4.09 5.15
C TRP A 139 0.65 3.83 4.24
N PHE A 140 0.76 4.68 3.22
CA PHE A 140 1.94 4.80 2.38
C PHE A 140 2.53 6.21 2.49
N VAL A 141 3.85 6.30 2.42
CA VAL A 141 4.60 7.54 2.20
C VAL A 141 5.49 7.35 0.98
N TRP A 142 5.46 8.30 0.06
CA TRP A 142 6.24 8.26 -1.17
C TRP A 142 6.77 9.64 -1.56
N ASP A 143 7.80 9.64 -2.40
CA ASP A 143 8.32 10.85 -3.03
C ASP A 143 7.97 10.84 -4.54
N GLU A 144 7.66 12.02 -5.11
CA GLU A 144 7.44 12.32 -6.55
C GLU A 144 8.26 13.51 -7.09
#